data_AF-A0A2N2CLR6-F1
#
_entry.id   AF-A0A2N2CLR6-F1
#
_cell.length_a   1.000
_cell.length_b   1.000
_cell.length_c   1.000
_cell.angle_alpha   90.00
_cell.angle_beta   90.00
_cell.angle_gamma   90.00
#
_symmetry.space_group_name_H-M   'P 1'
#
loop_
_entity.id
_entity.type
_entity.pdbx_description
1 polymer ?
#
loop_
_entity_poly.entity_id
_entity_poly.type
_entity_poly.pdbx_seq_one_letter_code
_entity_poly.pdbx_strand_id
1 'polypeptide(L)'
;MNNQEIVSKLWNLCNVLRDDGITYHQYVTELTYILFLKMAKETGTDGSIPEAYRWEVLVKKQGTELRRFYNELLTHLGEETSGRILQIYAGARSNIDEPKNLEKIILNIDALDWYSAKEEGLGNLYEGLLEKNANEKKSGAGQYFT
;
A
#
# COMPACT_ATOMS: atom_id res chain seq x y z
N MET A 1 -6.07 3.98 -18.14
CA MET A 1 -6.39 2.62 -17.64
C MET A 1 -7.62 2.73 -16.77
N ASN A 2 -8.51 1.75 -16.78
CA ASN A 2 -9.65 1.77 -15.86
C ASN A 2 -9.29 1.16 -14.48
N ASN A 3 -10.14 1.38 -13.48
CA ASN A 3 -9.94 0.88 -12.11
C ASN A 3 -9.79 -0.65 -12.04
N GLN A 4 -10.49 -1.41 -12.88
CA GLN A 4 -10.40 -2.88 -12.89
C GLN A 4 -9.03 -3.38 -13.37
N GLU A 5 -8.42 -2.69 -14.32
CA GLU A 5 -7.06 -2.96 -14.80
C GLU A 5 -6.03 -2.66 -13.70
N ILE A 6 -6.21 -1.56 -12.97
CA ILE A 6 -5.33 -1.20 -11.84
C ILE A 6 -5.46 -2.24 -10.72
N VAL A 7 -6.68 -2.58 -10.31
CA VAL A 7 -6.94 -3.64 -9.31
C VAL A 7 -6.33 -4.96 -9.76
N SER A 8 -6.40 -5.30 -11.05
CA SER A 8 -5.79 -6.53 -11.56
C SER A 8 -4.27 -6.49 -11.55
N LYS A 9 -3.63 -5.36 -11.87
CA LYS A 9 -2.18 -5.19 -11.72
C LYS A 9 -1.73 -5.30 -10.26
N LEU A 10 -2.42 -4.60 -9.35
CA LEU A 10 -2.18 -4.68 -7.92
C LEU A 10 -2.40 -6.11 -7.40
N TRP A 11 -3.44 -6.80 -7.85
CA TRP A 11 -3.66 -8.19 -7.46
C TRP A 11 -2.53 -9.12 -7.95
N ASN A 12 -2.05 -8.93 -9.17
CA ASN A 12 -0.97 -9.74 -9.73
C ASN A 12 0.36 -9.55 -9.00
N LEU A 13 0.60 -8.39 -8.39
CA LEU A 13 1.77 -8.18 -7.52
C LEU A 13 1.70 -9.04 -6.25
N CYS A 14 0.51 -9.34 -5.73
CA CYS A 14 0.37 -10.27 -4.60
C CYS A 14 0.97 -11.64 -4.90
N ASN A 15 0.80 -12.12 -6.14
CA ASN A 15 1.32 -13.43 -6.54
C ASN A 15 2.85 -13.48 -6.46
N VAL A 16 3.54 -12.34 -6.63
CA VAL A 16 5.00 -12.25 -6.49
C VAL A 16 5.42 -12.46 -5.04
N LEU A 17 4.66 -11.92 -4.09
CA LEU A 17 4.98 -11.97 -2.65
C LEU A 17 4.60 -13.29 -2.00
N ARG A 18 3.69 -14.05 -2.63
CA ARG A 18 3.26 -15.35 -2.15
C ARG A 18 4.43 -16.34 -2.07
N ASP A 19 5.39 -16.21 -2.98
CA ASP A 19 6.58 -17.06 -3.01
C ASP A 19 7.49 -16.82 -1.78
N ASP A 20 7.35 -15.67 -1.09
CA ASP A 20 8.04 -15.34 0.15
C ASP A 20 7.21 -15.63 1.42
N GLY A 21 6.10 -16.35 1.28
CA GLY A 21 5.25 -16.74 2.40
C GLY A 21 4.29 -15.64 2.90
N ILE A 22 4.19 -14.53 2.18
CA ILE A 22 3.25 -13.44 2.51
C ILE A 22 1.83 -13.87 2.16
N THR A 23 0.93 -13.81 3.15
CA THR A 23 -0.50 -14.08 2.95
C THR A 23 -1.20 -12.92 2.24
N TYR A 24 -2.32 -13.20 1.59
CA TYR A 24 -3.14 -12.16 0.95
C TYR A 24 -3.61 -11.08 1.92
N HIS A 25 -3.92 -11.45 3.16
CA HIS A 25 -4.28 -10.48 4.19
C HIS A 25 -3.11 -9.53 4.48
N GLN A 26 -1.91 -10.06 4.72
CA GLN A 26 -0.70 -9.26 4.92
C GLN A 26 -0.42 -8.38 3.70
N TYR A 27 -0.61 -8.88 2.48
CA TYR A 27 -0.45 -8.09 1.28
C TYR A 27 -1.42 -6.91 1.19
N VAL A 28 -2.71 -7.12 1.47
CA VAL A 28 -3.72 -6.04 1.46
C VAL A 28 -3.40 -5.00 2.54
N THR A 29 -2.90 -5.43 3.71
CA THR A 29 -2.42 -4.51 4.75
C THR A 29 -1.24 -3.66 4.24
N GLU A 30 -0.24 -4.28 3.61
CA GLU A 30 0.90 -3.56 3.02
C GLU A 30 0.46 -2.56 1.95
N LEU A 31 -0.42 -2.99 1.04
CA LEU A 31 -0.99 -2.12 0.03
C LEU A 31 -1.72 -0.95 0.66
N THR A 32 -2.43 -1.15 1.77
CA THR A 32 -3.19 -0.06 2.41
C THR A 32 -2.26 1.07 2.84
N TYR A 33 -1.10 0.76 3.44
CA TYR A 33 -0.11 1.78 3.83
C TYR A 33 0.46 2.48 2.59
N ILE A 34 0.98 1.72 1.64
CA ILE A 34 1.68 2.25 0.47
C ILE A 34 0.73 3.07 -0.42
N LEU A 35 -0.49 2.58 -0.63
CA LEU A 35 -1.51 3.27 -1.41
C LEU A 35 -1.97 4.54 -0.72
N PHE A 36 -2.17 4.54 0.60
CA PHE A 36 -2.53 5.76 1.31
C PHE A 36 -1.48 6.85 1.12
N LEU A 37 -0.20 6.51 1.27
CA LEU A 37 0.90 7.45 1.08
C LEU A 37 0.96 7.99 -0.36
N LYS A 38 0.79 7.11 -1.37
CA LYS A 38 0.72 7.51 -2.77
C LYS A 38 -0.49 8.41 -3.05
N MET A 39 -1.66 8.06 -2.56
CA MET A 39 -2.88 8.85 -2.73
C MET A 39 -2.76 10.23 -2.08
N ALA A 40 -2.11 10.34 -0.91
CA ALA A 40 -1.88 11.63 -0.27
C ALA A 40 -1.08 12.57 -1.19
N LYS A 41 -0.04 12.05 -1.87
CA LYS A 41 0.70 12.80 -2.89
C LYS A 41 -0.19 13.17 -4.08
N GLU A 42 -0.87 12.21 -4.70
CA GLU A 42 -1.65 12.44 -5.94
C GLU A 42 -2.86 13.37 -5.74
N THR A 43 -3.35 13.48 -4.51
CA THR A 43 -4.44 14.39 -4.14
C THR A 43 -3.96 15.72 -3.55
N GLY A 44 -2.67 15.90 -3.31
CA GLY A 44 -2.11 17.08 -2.66
C GLY A 44 -2.53 17.21 -1.19
N THR A 45 -2.84 16.10 -0.52
CA THR A 45 -3.25 16.04 0.89
C THR A 45 -2.15 15.55 1.83
N ASP A 46 -0.93 15.44 1.32
CA ASP A 46 0.29 15.05 2.04
C ASP A 46 0.84 16.15 2.97
N GLY A 47 0.20 17.33 3.04
CA GLY A 47 0.58 18.42 3.94
C GLY A 47 0.61 18.03 5.43
N SER A 48 -0.18 17.02 5.82
CA SER A 48 -0.20 16.47 7.18
C SER A 48 0.87 15.40 7.42
N ILE A 49 1.59 14.99 6.38
CA ILE A 49 2.69 14.02 6.43
C ILE A 49 4.00 14.81 6.47
N PRO A 50 4.89 14.56 7.44
CA PRO A 50 6.19 15.23 7.51
C PRO A 50 6.98 15.03 6.22
N GLU A 51 7.65 16.07 5.72
CA GLU A 51 8.33 16.05 4.41
C GLU A 51 9.31 14.88 4.27
N ALA A 52 10.00 14.53 5.35
CA ALA A 52 10.94 13.42 5.39
C ALA A 52 10.31 12.04 5.14
N TYR A 53 9.00 11.88 5.32
CA TYR A 53 8.26 10.61 5.20
C TYR A 53 7.24 10.61 4.05
N ARG A 54 7.32 11.57 3.13
CA ARG A 54 6.43 11.63 1.95
C ARG A 54 6.82 10.62 0.88
N TRP A 55 5.88 10.35 -0.03
CA TRP A 55 6.06 9.41 -1.14
C TRP A 55 7.35 9.65 -1.94
N GLU A 56 7.65 10.91 -2.25
CA GLU A 56 8.83 11.31 -3.03
C GLU A 56 10.15 10.94 -2.38
N VAL A 57 10.18 10.77 -1.05
CA VAL A 57 11.36 10.28 -0.33
C VAL A 57 11.42 8.77 -0.40
N LEU A 58 10.29 8.09 -0.15
CA LEU A 58 10.19 6.63 -0.16
C LEU A 58 10.61 6.03 -1.51
N VAL A 59 10.08 6.55 -2.62
CA VAL A 59 10.29 6.01 -3.97
C VAL A 59 11.74 6.11 -4.45
N LYS A 60 12.56 6.96 -3.81
CA LYS A 60 13.99 7.14 -4.13
C LYS A 60 14.91 6.19 -3.37
N LYS A 61 14.38 5.45 -2.40
CA LYS A 61 15.16 4.48 -1.62
C LYS A 61 15.20 3.13 -2.35
N GLN A 62 16.27 2.39 -2.14
CA GLN A 62 16.48 1.08 -2.76
C GLN A 62 17.11 0.08 -1.79
N GLY A 63 16.95 -1.22 -2.06
CA GLY A 63 17.57 -2.28 -1.29
C GLY A 63 17.34 -2.18 0.24
N THR A 64 18.36 -2.48 1.03
CA THR A 64 18.26 -2.49 2.50
C THR A 64 17.92 -1.13 3.09
N GLU A 65 18.33 -0.03 2.43
CA GLU A 65 17.97 1.32 2.85
C GLU A 65 16.46 1.54 2.75
N LEU A 66 15.83 1.09 1.66
CA LEU A 66 14.39 1.16 1.47
C LEU A 66 13.65 0.43 2.57
N ARG A 67 14.02 -0.82 2.87
CA ARG A 67 13.37 -1.60 3.93
C ARG A 67 13.51 -0.93 5.28
N ARG A 68 14.71 -0.44 5.63
CA ARG A 68 14.92 0.29 6.89
C ARG A 68 14.04 1.54 6.96
N PHE A 69 14.10 2.37 5.92
CA PHE A 69 13.34 3.61 5.84
C PHE A 69 11.83 3.38 5.87
N TYR A 70 11.32 2.34 5.21
CA TYR A 70 9.89 2.01 5.22
C TYR A 70 9.42 1.64 6.63
N ASN A 71 10.20 0.85 7.39
CA ASN A 71 9.86 0.54 8.78
C ASN A 71 9.90 1.78 9.69
N GLU A 72 10.88 2.67 9.50
CA GLU A 72 10.95 3.96 10.20
C GLU A 72 9.73 4.83 9.87
N LEU A 73 9.33 4.88 8.59
CA LEU A 73 8.14 5.59 8.13
C LEU A 73 6.88 5.04 8.80
N LEU A 74 6.66 3.73 8.79
CA LEU A 74 5.48 3.12 9.42
C LEU A 74 5.40 3.46 10.92
N THR A 75 6.53 3.38 11.61
CA THR A 75 6.62 3.68 13.05
C THR A 75 6.32 5.16 13.30
N HIS A 76 6.97 6.06 12.58
CA HIS A 76 6.78 7.51 12.77
C HIS A 76 5.34 7.93 12.46
N LEU A 77 4.76 7.46 11.35
CA LEU A 77 3.37 7.76 11.02
C LEU A 77 2.39 7.17 12.06
N GLY A 78 2.72 6.04 12.65
CA GLY A 78 1.89 5.34 13.65
C GLY A 78 2.03 5.84 15.09
N GLU A 79 3.01 6.68 15.40
CA GLU A 79 3.31 7.13 16.77
C GLU A 79 3.42 8.65 16.91
N GLU A 80 3.92 9.35 15.88
CA GLU A 80 4.27 10.77 15.95
C GLU A 80 3.37 11.68 15.11
N THR A 81 2.35 11.13 14.45
CA THR A 81 1.34 11.91 13.72
C THR A 81 0.01 11.96 14.46
N SER A 82 -0.99 12.64 13.88
CA SER A 82 -2.31 12.78 14.49
C SER A 82 -3.44 12.59 13.48
N GLY A 83 -4.66 12.47 13.99
CA GLY A 83 -5.87 12.34 13.17
C GLY A 83 -5.89 11.06 12.34
N ARG A 84 -6.31 11.19 11.08
CA ARG A 84 -6.52 10.05 10.17
C ARG A 84 -5.23 9.28 9.85
N ILE A 85 -4.08 9.96 9.79
CA ILE A 85 -2.80 9.30 9.51
C ILE A 85 -2.47 8.35 10.66
N LEU A 86 -2.50 8.84 11.89
CA LEU A 86 -2.28 8.01 13.09
C LEU A 86 -3.22 6.80 13.11
N GLN A 87 -4.50 6.98 12.81
CA GLN A 87 -5.48 5.88 12.79
C GLN A 87 -5.17 4.79 11.77
N ILE A 88 -4.58 5.15 10.62
CA ILE A 88 -4.21 4.20 9.57
C ILE A 88 -2.91 3.46 9.92
N TYR A 89 -1.94 4.15 10.53
CA TYR A 89 -0.61 3.63 10.78
C TYR A 89 -0.38 3.13 12.22
N ALA A 90 -1.35 3.29 13.12
CA ALA A 90 -1.22 2.85 14.51
C ALA A 90 -0.91 1.35 14.57
N GLY A 91 0.27 1.02 15.11
CA GLY A 91 0.75 -0.37 15.19
C GLY A 91 1.11 -1.00 13.85
N ALA A 92 1.27 -0.21 12.79
CA ALA A 92 1.66 -0.69 11.46
C ALA A 92 3.03 -1.36 11.50
N ARG A 93 3.13 -2.52 10.86
CA ARG A 93 4.36 -3.29 10.71
C ARG A 93 4.40 -3.90 9.33
N SER A 94 5.60 -3.92 8.74
CA SER A 94 5.79 -4.61 7.47
C SER A 94 6.01 -6.11 7.66
N ASN A 95 5.41 -6.91 6.79
CA ASN A 95 5.65 -8.34 6.63
C ASN A 95 6.58 -8.64 5.42
N ILE A 96 7.09 -7.62 4.73
CA ILE A 96 7.96 -7.77 3.57
C ILE A 96 9.43 -7.74 4.02
N ASP A 97 10.04 -8.91 4.12
CA ASP A 97 11.44 -9.03 4.54
C ASP A 97 12.44 -8.83 3.41
N GLU A 98 12.09 -9.26 2.19
CA GLU A 98 12.95 -9.17 1.01
C GLU A 98 12.88 -7.75 0.40
N PRO A 99 13.98 -6.97 0.44
CA PRO A 99 13.95 -5.58 -0.02
C PRO A 99 13.59 -5.43 -1.50
N LYS A 100 13.98 -6.38 -2.35
CA LYS A 100 13.64 -6.33 -3.78
C LYS A 100 12.14 -6.38 -4.03
N ASN A 101 11.40 -7.10 -3.19
CA ASN A 101 9.97 -7.21 -3.31
C ASN A 101 9.25 -5.93 -2.88
N LEU A 102 9.70 -5.33 -1.77
CA LEU A 102 9.22 -4.02 -1.33
C LEU A 102 9.46 -2.96 -2.42
N GLU A 103 10.67 -2.92 -2.98
CA GLU A 103 11.03 -2.02 -4.08
C GLU A 103 10.13 -2.24 -5.31
N LYS A 104 9.93 -3.50 -5.70
CA LYS A 104 9.06 -3.85 -6.82
C LYS A 104 7.63 -3.36 -6.61
N ILE A 105 7.04 -3.55 -5.42
CA ILE A 105 5.68 -3.06 -5.12
C ILE A 105 5.63 -1.53 -5.26
N ILE A 106 6.56 -0.83 -4.62
CA ILE A 106 6.58 0.65 -4.60
C ILE A 106 6.71 1.21 -6.01
N LEU A 107 7.64 0.68 -6.82
CA LEU A 107 7.84 1.13 -8.20
C LEU A 107 6.65 0.80 -9.10
N ASN A 108 6.01 -0.37 -8.91
CA ASN A 108 4.82 -0.70 -9.68
C ASN A 108 3.64 0.21 -9.34
N ILE A 109 3.47 0.55 -8.07
CA ILE A 109 2.46 1.52 -7.61
C ILE A 109 2.75 2.92 -8.15
N ASP A 110 4.02 3.35 -8.16
CA ASP A 110 4.41 4.65 -8.70
C ASP A 110 4.09 4.78 -10.19
N ALA A 111 4.29 3.68 -10.95
CA ALA A 111 4.06 3.61 -12.39
C ALA A 111 2.59 3.49 -12.81
N LEU A 112 1.65 3.43 -11.86
CA LEU A 112 0.21 3.42 -12.18
C LEU A 112 -0.26 4.79 -12.68
N ASP A 113 -1.28 4.78 -13.54
CA ASP A 113 -1.95 5.96 -14.05
C ASP A 113 -2.98 6.47 -13.03
N TRP A 114 -2.51 7.26 -12.06
CA TRP A 114 -3.31 7.84 -10.99
C TRP A 114 -4.25 8.95 -11.44
N TYR A 115 -3.98 9.57 -12.59
CA TYR A 115 -4.87 10.58 -13.17
C TYR A 115 -6.22 9.95 -13.53
N SER A 116 -6.19 8.85 -14.30
CA SER A 116 -7.40 8.09 -14.63
C SER A 116 -8.10 7.53 -13.38
N ALA A 117 -7.33 7.02 -12.42
CA ALA A 117 -7.89 6.48 -11.17
C ALA A 117 -8.61 7.53 -10.32
N LYS A 118 -8.16 8.79 -10.38
CA LYS A 118 -8.79 9.92 -9.70
C LYS A 118 -10.12 10.31 -10.34
N GLU A 119 -10.22 10.26 -11.66
CA GLU A 119 -11.47 10.54 -12.39
C GLU A 119 -12.54 9.46 -12.18
N GLU A 120 -12.15 8.19 -12.11
CA GLU A 120 -13.07 7.05 -11.89
C GLU A 120 -13.42 6.78 -10.41
N GLY A 121 -12.77 7.50 -9.49
CA GLY A 121 -12.97 7.39 -8.04
C GLY A 121 -12.05 6.36 -7.38
N LEU A 122 -11.14 6.84 -6.54
CA LEU A 122 -10.14 6.04 -5.82
C LEU A 122 -10.74 5.07 -4.79
N GLY A 123 -11.94 5.37 -4.27
CA GLY A 123 -12.66 4.48 -3.36
C GLY A 123 -13.01 3.15 -4.02
N ASN A 124 -13.47 3.20 -5.27
CA ASN A 124 -13.84 2.01 -6.07
C ASN A 124 -12.64 1.08 -6.30
N LEU A 125 -11.44 1.66 -6.44
CA LEU A 125 -10.20 0.89 -6.59
C LEU A 125 -9.87 0.11 -5.32
N TYR A 126 -9.98 0.74 -4.15
CA TYR A 126 -9.73 0.07 -2.88
C TYR A 126 -10.80 -0.98 -2.55
N GLU A 127 -12.06 -0.66 -2.78
CA GLU A 127 -13.18 -1.60 -2.62
C GLU A 127 -13.00 -2.83 -3.52
N GLY A 128 -12.59 -2.65 -4.78
CA GLY A 128 -12.29 -3.76 -5.69
C GLY A 128 -11.14 -4.67 -5.21
N LEU A 129 -10.14 -4.12 -4.51
CA LEU A 129 -9.09 -4.92 -3.87
C LEU A 129 -9.62 -5.73 -2.69
N LEU A 130 -10.47 -5.13 -1.86
CA LEU A 130 -11.11 -5.80 -0.73
C LEU A 130 -12.05 -6.91 -1.22
N GLU A 131 -12.84 -6.66 -2.26
CA GLU A 131 -13.73 -7.64 -2.86
C GLU A 131 -12.95 -8.85 -3.39
N LYS A 132 -11.80 -8.64 -4.05
CA LYS A 132 -10.93 -9.76 -4.48
C LYS A 132 -10.39 -10.56 -3.30
N ASN A 133 -9.99 -9.89 -2.22
CA ASN A 133 -9.52 -10.55 -1.01
C ASN A 133 -10.61 -11.40 -0.34
N ALA A 134 -11.82 -10.86 -0.22
CA ALA A 134 -12.97 -11.55 0.38
C ALA A 134 -13.41 -12.79 -0.41
N ASN A 135 -13.35 -12.72 -1.75
CA ASN A 135 -13.72 -13.83 -2.63
C ASN A 135 -12.66 -14.93 -2.73
N GLU A 136 -11.47 -14.71 -2.16
CA GLU A 136 -10.42 -15.71 -2.17
C GLU A 136 -10.66 -16.79 -1.11
N LYS A 137 -11.35 -17.85 -1.51
CA LYS A 137 -11.74 -19.04 -0.71
C LYS A 137 -10.59 -19.81 -0.01
N LYS A 138 -9.32 -19.38 -0.14
CA LYS A 138 -8.16 -20.01 0.51
C LYS A 138 -7.47 -19.14 1.58
N SER A 139 -7.90 -17.89 1.81
CA SER A 139 -7.15 -16.93 2.66
C SER A 139 -7.68 -16.74 4.09
N GLY A 140 -8.81 -17.36 4.47
CA GLY A 140 -9.38 -17.20 5.82
C GLY A 140 -10.03 -15.83 6.10
N ALA A 141 -10.02 -14.91 5.13
CA ALA A 141 -10.54 -13.55 5.27
C ALA A 141 -12.08 -13.44 5.28
N GLY A 142 -12.80 -14.52 4.97
CA GLY A 142 -14.28 -14.56 4.92
C GLY A 142 -14.99 -14.35 6.27
N GLN A 143 -14.26 -14.15 7.37
CA GLN A 143 -14.83 -13.88 8.70
C GLN A 143 -15.07 -12.39 8.99
N TYR A 144 -14.57 -11.47 8.16
CA TYR A 144 -14.64 -10.02 8.41
C TYR A 144 -15.63 -9.25 7.52
N PHE A 145 -16.28 -9.93 6.57
CA PHE A 145 -17.28 -9.34 5.70
C PHE A 145 -18.66 -9.94 6.02
N THR A 146 -19.60 -9.08 6.44
CA THR A 146 -21.04 -9.36 6.59
C THR A 146 -21.84 -8.50 5.65
#